data_AF-A0A1V4JK98-F1
#
_entry.id   AF-A0A1V4JK98-F1
#
_cell.length_a   1.000
_cell.length_b   1.000
_cell.length_c   1.000
_cell.angle_alpha   90.00
_cell.angle_beta   90.00
_cell.angle_gamma   90.00
#
_symmetry.space_group_name_H-M   'P 1'
#
loop_
_entity.id
_entity.type
_entity.pdbx_description
1 polymer ?
#
loop_
_entity_poly.entity_id
_entity_poly.type
_entity_poly.pdbx_seq_one_letter_code
_entity_poly.pdbx_strand_id
1 'polypeptide(L)'
;MGCFWFSGTGDVTDVGLGKGRYYSVNVPIQDGIQDEKYYQICETVLKEVYAAFSPNAVVLQLGADTIAGDPMCSFNMTPEGVGKCLKYVLQWQLATLILGGGECTRVLLLTGKAVCPPTALP
;
A
#
# COMPACT_ATOMS: atom_id res chain seq x y z
N MET A 1 -21.21 6.95 16.12
CA MET A 1 -21.76 7.08 14.76
C MET A 1 -20.71 6.49 13.85
N GLY A 2 -20.91 5.26 13.37
CA GLY A 2 -19.83 4.43 12.81
C GLY A 2 -19.42 4.85 11.41
N CYS A 3 -18.12 4.99 11.19
CA CYS A 3 -17.53 5.06 9.85
C CYS A 3 -17.79 3.73 9.15
N PHE A 4 -18.78 3.73 8.26
CA PHE A 4 -19.00 2.66 7.31
C PHE A 4 -17.83 2.67 6.33
N TRP A 5 -16.91 1.73 6.49
CA TRP A 5 -15.78 1.39 5.63
C TRP A 5 -16.12 1.59 4.13
N PHE A 6 -15.61 2.68 3.55
CA PHE A 6 -16.21 3.37 2.39
C PHE A 6 -16.13 2.67 1.01
N SER A 7 -15.96 1.35 0.95
CA SER A 7 -16.17 0.60 -0.30
C SER A 7 -16.58 -0.86 -0.14
N GLY A 8 -16.75 -1.37 1.09
CA GLY A 8 -17.12 -2.79 1.34
C GLY A 8 -16.18 -3.82 0.69
N THR A 9 -14.97 -3.41 0.30
CA THR A 9 -13.97 -4.13 -0.50
C THR A 9 -12.59 -3.96 0.15
N GLY A 10 -11.62 -4.83 -0.19
CA GLY A 10 -10.30 -4.82 0.47
C GLY A 10 -10.22 -5.70 1.73
N ASP A 11 -11.02 -6.76 1.78
CA ASP A 11 -10.85 -7.81 2.79
C ASP A 11 -9.51 -8.55 2.57
N VAL A 12 -8.95 -9.15 3.61
CA VAL A 12 -7.71 -9.95 3.52
C VAL A 12 -7.82 -11.09 2.51
N THR A 13 -9.04 -11.58 2.25
CA THR A 13 -9.32 -12.63 1.26
C THR A 13 -9.40 -12.12 -0.18
N ASP A 14 -9.44 -10.81 -0.40
CA ASP A 14 -9.41 -10.21 -1.72
C ASP A 14 -7.97 -10.21 -2.26
N VAL A 15 -7.62 -11.26 -2.99
CA VAL A 15 -6.27 -11.54 -3.49
C VAL A 15 -6.13 -11.32 -5.00
N GLY A 16 -7.10 -10.68 -5.65
CA GLY A 16 -7.13 -10.51 -7.11
C GLY A 16 -7.61 -11.76 -7.86
N LEU A 17 -7.77 -11.64 -9.18
CA LEU A 17 -8.45 -12.62 -10.03
C LEU A 17 -7.59 -13.08 -11.22
N GLY A 18 -7.84 -14.32 -11.69
CA GLY A 18 -7.21 -14.88 -12.88
C GLY A 18 -5.68 -14.88 -12.79
N LYS A 19 -5.01 -14.32 -13.80
CA LYS A 19 -3.55 -14.18 -13.84
C LYS A 19 -3.00 -13.22 -12.76
N GLY A 20 -3.86 -12.38 -12.19
CA GLY A 20 -3.54 -11.44 -11.11
C GLY A 20 -3.84 -11.99 -9.70
N ARG A 21 -4.20 -13.27 -9.57
CA ARG A 21 -4.40 -13.88 -8.25
C ARG A 21 -3.08 -13.89 -7.48
N TYR A 22 -3.12 -13.47 -6.22
CA TYR A 22 -1.99 -13.20 -5.31
C TYR A 22 -1.11 -12.01 -5.69
N TYR A 23 -1.52 -11.19 -6.65
CA TYR A 23 -0.87 -9.90 -6.97
C TYR A 23 -1.58 -8.70 -6.35
N SER A 24 -2.63 -8.94 -5.57
CA SER A 24 -3.29 -7.94 -4.72
C SER A 24 -3.12 -8.34 -3.27
N VAL A 25 -2.63 -7.40 -2.47
CA VAL A 25 -2.45 -7.56 -1.03
C VAL A 25 -3.24 -6.47 -0.34
N ASN A 26 -4.21 -6.87 0.48
CA ASN A 26 -5.02 -5.96 1.29
C ASN A 26 -4.70 -6.19 2.76
N VAL A 27 -4.55 -5.10 3.51
CA VAL A 27 -4.22 -5.13 4.93
C VAL A 27 -5.32 -4.38 5.69
N PRO A 28 -6.37 -5.07 6.17
CA PRO A 28 -7.41 -4.42 6.95
C PRO A 28 -6.83 -3.99 8.31
N ILE A 29 -6.91 -2.69 8.61
CA ILE A 29 -6.36 -2.08 9.82
C ILE A 29 -7.50 -1.52 10.67
N GLN A 30 -7.51 -1.84 11.96
CA GLN A 30 -8.52 -1.34 12.88
C GLN A 30 -8.31 0.15 13.21
N ASP A 31 -9.41 0.80 13.59
CA ASP A 31 -9.41 2.20 14.02
C ASP A 31 -8.44 2.44 15.19
N GLY A 32 -7.91 3.67 15.26
CA GLY A 32 -7.02 4.12 16.33
C GLY A 32 -5.57 3.64 16.22
N ILE A 33 -5.16 3.09 15.05
CA ILE A 33 -3.75 2.75 14.84
C ILE A 33 -2.85 3.98 14.99
N GLN A 34 -1.67 3.77 15.57
CA GLN A 34 -0.64 4.78 15.81
C GLN A 34 0.62 4.44 15.00
N ASP A 35 1.50 5.43 14.87
CA ASP A 35 2.70 5.41 14.04
C ASP A 35 3.54 4.13 14.13
N GLU A 36 3.96 3.71 15.32
CA GLU A 36 4.80 2.52 15.51
C GLU A 36 4.14 1.24 14.97
N LYS A 37 2.86 1.02 15.29
CA LYS A 37 2.15 -0.18 14.85
C LYS A 37 1.93 -0.16 13.34
N TYR A 38 1.59 1.00 12.79
CA TYR A 38 1.42 1.17 11.35
C TYR A 38 2.72 0.91 10.59
N TYR A 39 3.84 1.46 11.08
CA TYR A 39 5.15 1.23 10.49
C TYR A 39 5.54 -0.25 10.54
N GLN A 40 5.35 -0.94 11.68
CA GLN A 40 5.67 -2.37 11.79
C GLN A 40 4.89 -3.22 10.79
N ILE A 41 3.60 -2.95 10.64
CA ILE A 41 2.75 -3.64 9.66
C ILE A 41 3.23 -3.34 8.24
N CYS A 42 3.45 -2.06 7.92
CA CYS A 42 3.88 -1.61 6.61
C CYS A 42 5.23 -2.23 6.23
N GLU A 43 6.23 -2.18 7.11
CA GLU A 43 7.55 -2.76 6.90
C GLU A 43 7.47 -4.27 6.69
N THR A 44 6.70 -5.00 7.52
CA THR A 44 6.56 -6.46 7.40
C THR A 44 5.95 -6.83 6.06
N VAL A 45 4.84 -6.19 5.67
CA VAL A 45 4.15 -6.49 4.42
C VAL A 45 5.01 -6.12 3.22
N LEU A 46 5.59 -4.92 3.21
CA LEU A 46 6.42 -4.45 2.11
C LEU A 46 7.69 -5.30 1.94
N LYS A 47 8.27 -5.80 3.02
CA LYS A 47 9.42 -6.71 2.97
C LYS A 47 9.08 -8.01 2.24
N GLU A 48 7.97 -8.64 2.61
CA GLU A 48 7.52 -9.88 1.96
C GLU A 48 7.14 -9.64 0.49
N VAL A 49 6.46 -8.53 0.21
CA VAL A 49 6.10 -8.14 -1.16
C VAL A 49 7.35 -7.90 -2.01
N TYR A 50 8.36 -7.20 -1.48
CA TYR A 50 9.62 -6.96 -2.19
C TYR A 50 10.32 -8.29 -2.52
N ALA A 51 10.40 -9.20 -1.55
CA ALA A 51 11.02 -10.51 -1.74
C ALA A 51 10.28 -11.39 -2.75
N ALA A 52 8.95 -11.43 -2.69
CA ALA A 52 8.13 -12.27 -3.56
C ALA A 52 7.98 -11.70 -4.98
N PHE A 53 7.83 -10.38 -5.09
CA PHE A 53 7.49 -9.73 -6.36
C PHE A 53 8.74 -9.23 -7.12
N SER A 54 9.78 -8.76 -6.41
CA SER A 54 10.97 -8.10 -6.99
C SER A 54 10.61 -6.96 -7.95
N PRO A 55 10.05 -5.84 -7.46
CA PRO A 55 9.58 -4.73 -8.29
C PRO A 55 10.74 -3.98 -8.97
N ASN A 56 10.47 -3.43 -10.16
CA ASN A 56 11.41 -2.54 -10.88
C ASN A 56 11.07 -1.04 -10.73
N ALA A 57 9.84 -0.74 -10.31
CA ALA A 57 9.33 0.60 -10.06
C ALA A 57 8.25 0.52 -8.97
N VAL A 58 8.00 1.65 -8.32
CA VAL A 58 7.02 1.78 -7.25
C VAL A 58 6.12 2.98 -7.51
N VAL A 59 4.83 2.82 -7.26
CA VAL A 59 3.91 3.94 -7.09
C VAL A 59 3.45 3.91 -5.66
N LEU A 60 3.57 5.04 -4.95
CA LEU A 60 3.25 5.14 -3.55
C LEU A 60 2.22 6.24 -3.35
N GLN A 61 0.99 5.85 -3.02
CA GLN A 61 -0.07 6.77 -2.65
C GLN A 61 -0.03 7.00 -1.14
N LEU A 62 0.07 8.27 -0.73
CA LEU A 62 0.12 8.70 0.67
C LEU A 62 -1.11 9.56 0.96
N GLY A 63 -2.24 8.90 1.23
CA GLY A 63 -3.48 9.59 1.61
C GLY A 63 -3.36 10.28 2.98
N ALA A 64 -3.74 11.56 3.04
CA ALA A 64 -3.65 12.36 4.26
C ALA A 64 -4.79 12.06 5.26
N ASP A 65 -5.85 11.38 4.81
CA ASP A 65 -7.04 11.01 5.60
C ASP A 65 -6.73 10.04 6.75
N THR A 66 -5.48 9.54 6.82
CA THR A 66 -4.97 8.72 7.93
C THR A 66 -4.43 9.55 9.10
N ILE A 67 -4.23 10.86 8.91
CA ILE A 67 -3.64 11.77 9.90
C ILE A 67 -4.67 12.16 10.97
N ALA A 68 -4.24 12.19 12.23
CA ALA A 68 -5.06 12.61 13.34
C ALA A 68 -5.67 14.01 13.13
N GLY A 69 -6.99 14.12 13.29
CA GLY A 69 -7.74 15.36 13.06
C GLY A 69 -8.53 15.39 11.76
N ASP A 70 -8.42 14.35 10.92
CA ASP A 70 -9.27 14.18 9.75
C ASP A 70 -10.74 13.87 10.12
N PRO A 71 -11.74 14.50 9.47
CA PRO A 71 -13.16 14.26 9.76
C PRO A 71 -13.64 12.82 9.51
N MET A 72 -12.89 11.99 8.76
CA MET A 72 -13.17 10.57 8.53
C MET A 72 -12.60 9.66 9.64
N CYS A 73 -11.85 10.22 10.59
CA CYS A 73 -11.69 9.83 12.00
C CYS A 73 -11.49 8.33 12.34
N SER A 74 -10.86 7.55 11.46
CA SER A 74 -10.53 6.14 11.74
C SER A 74 -9.13 5.96 12.32
N PHE A 75 -8.10 6.69 11.87
CA PHE A 75 -6.70 6.46 12.30
C PHE A 75 -6.13 7.61 13.14
N ASN A 76 -5.07 7.33 13.91
CA ASN A 76 -4.40 8.29 14.79
C ASN A 76 -2.90 8.41 14.43
N MET A 77 -2.63 8.62 13.14
CA MET A 77 -1.27 8.74 12.61
C MET A 77 -0.77 10.18 12.64
N THR A 78 0.55 10.33 12.64
CA THR A 78 1.22 11.60 12.37
C THR A 78 1.93 11.56 11.01
N PRO A 79 2.27 12.73 10.44
CA PRO A 79 3.12 12.79 9.25
C PRO A 79 4.48 12.08 9.43
N GLU A 80 4.99 11.99 10.67
CA GLU A 80 6.24 11.30 10.97
C GLU A 80 6.11 9.78 10.77
N GLY A 81 4.99 9.19 11.23
CA GLY A 81 4.71 7.76 11.02
C GLY A 81 4.59 7.39 9.54
N VAL A 82 3.88 8.22 8.77
CA VAL A 82 3.79 8.05 7.30
C VAL A 82 5.17 8.24 6.64
N GLY A 83 5.95 9.22 7.12
CA GLY A 83 7.31 9.48 6.65
C GLY A 83 8.28 8.32 6.88
N LYS A 84 8.13 7.54 7.96
CA LYS A 84 8.92 6.30 8.18
C LYS A 84 8.66 5.27 7.08
N CYS A 85 7.40 5.09 6.69
CA CYS A 85 7.02 4.16 5.63
C CYS A 85 7.57 4.61 4.26
N LEU A 86 7.47 5.91 3.96
CA LEU A 86 8.07 6.49 2.75
C LEU A 86 9.59 6.27 2.70
N LYS A 87 10.30 6.53 3.81
CA LYS A 87 11.75 6.31 3.90
C LYS A 87 12.11 4.85 3.62
N TYR A 88 11.34 3.89 4.14
CA TYR A 88 11.56 2.47 3.89
C TYR A 88 11.47 2.12 2.40
N VAL A 89 10.44 2.61 1.69
CA VAL A 89 10.30 2.39 0.24
C VAL A 89 11.44 3.03 -0.55
N LEU A 90 11.86 4.24 -0.18
CA LEU A 90 12.95 4.95 -0.86
C LEU A 90 14.31 4.27 -0.70
N GLN A 91 14.52 3.46 0.36
CA GLN A 91 15.75 2.68 0.54
C GLN A 91 15.96 1.63 -0.56
N TRP A 92 14.92 1.23 -1.28
CA TRP A 92 15.02 0.27 -2.38
C TRP A 92 15.68 0.85 -3.64
N GLN A 93 15.87 2.18 -3.72
CA GLN A 93 16.50 2.86 -4.85
C GLN A 93 15.84 2.57 -6.21
N LEU A 94 14.51 2.36 -6.21
CA LEU A 94 13.71 2.14 -7.40
C LEU A 94 13.06 3.43 -7.90
N ALA A 95 12.71 3.48 -9.18
CA ALA A 95 11.90 4.55 -9.74
C ALA A 95 10.57 4.64 -8.98
N THR A 96 10.37 5.73 -8.23
CA THR A 96 9.24 5.86 -7.30
C THR A 96 8.40 7.09 -7.66
N LEU A 97 7.13 6.88 -8.00
CA LEU A 97 6.15 7.94 -8.20
C LEU A 97 5.31 8.11 -6.92
N ILE A 98 5.37 9.29 -6.31
CA ILE A 98 4.62 9.60 -5.09
C ILE A 98 3.35 10.34 -5.46
N LEU A 99 2.21 9.86 -4.97
CA LEU A 99 0.89 10.43 -5.19
C LEU A 99 0.27 10.85 -3.86
N GLY A 100 -0.47 11.96 -3.86
CA GLY A 100 -1.39 12.28 -2.76
C GLY A 100 -2.73 11.57 -2.94
N GLY A 101 -3.75 12.02 -2.21
CA GLY A 101 -5.13 11.53 -2.31
C GLY A 101 -5.88 11.73 -1.00
N GLY A 102 -7.21 11.59 -1.05
CA GLY A 102 -8.04 11.49 0.16
C GLY A 102 -8.10 10.04 0.64
N GLU A 103 -8.71 9.16 -0.15
CA GLU A 103 -8.97 7.75 0.18
C GLU A 103 -7.82 7.03 0.93
N CYS A 104 -8.16 6.38 2.06
CA CYS A 104 -7.26 5.64 2.96
C CYS A 104 -6.13 4.90 2.24
N THR A 105 -4.89 5.11 2.73
CA THR A 105 -3.63 4.60 2.19
C THR A 105 -3.73 3.18 1.63
N ARG A 106 -3.90 3.05 0.32
CA ARG A 106 -3.62 1.80 -0.39
C ARG A 106 -2.19 1.91 -0.88
N VAL A 107 -1.32 1.05 -0.35
CA VAL A 107 0.00 0.84 -0.96
C VAL A 107 -0.22 0.10 -2.27
N LEU A 108 -0.56 0.84 -3.33
CA LEU A 108 -0.69 0.28 -4.67
C LEU A 108 0.71 0.15 -5.26
N LEU A 109 1.35 -1.00 -5.01
CA LEU A 109 2.58 -1.36 -5.71
C LEU A 109 2.25 -1.63 -7.19
N LEU A 110 2.21 -0.59 -8.02
CA LEU A 110 2.10 -0.74 -9.47
C LEU A 110 3.39 -1.35 -9.98
N THR A 111 3.28 -2.60 -10.39
CA THR A 111 4.41 -3.36 -10.86
C THR A 111 4.27 -3.64 -12.34
N GLY A 112 5.01 -2.89 -13.14
CA GLY A 112 5.31 -3.29 -14.51
C GLY A 112 6.36 -4.39 -14.49
N LYS A 113 5.96 -5.66 -14.35
CA LYS A 113 6.71 -6.68 -15.09
C LYS A 113 6.29 -6.46 -16.54
N ALA A 114 7.17 -5.91 -17.36
CA ALA A 114 7.07 -6.14 -18.79
C ALA A 114 7.12 -7.66 -18.97
N VAL A 115 5.96 -8.32 -19.03
CA VAL A 115 5.86 -9.67 -19.55
C VAL A 115 6.11 -9.50 -21.03
N CYS A 116 7.37 -9.47 -21.43
CA CYS A 116 7.74 -9.90 -22.76
C CYS A 116 7.52 -11.42 -22.75
N PRO A 117 6.46 -11.97 -23.37
CA PRO A 117 6.45 -13.39 -23.65
C PRO A 117 7.69 -13.69 -24.51
N PRO A 118 8.52 -14.69 -24.18
CA PRO A 118 9.70 -15.05 -24.98
C PRO A 118 9.36 -15.70 -26.34
N THR A 119 8.24 -15.36 -26.99
CA THR A 119 7.74 -16.06 -28.20
C THR A 119 7.13 -15.14 -29.27
N ALA A 120 7.62 -13.92 -29.45
CA ALA A 120 7.25 -13.10 -30.61
C ALA A 120 8.45 -12.45 -31.28
N LEU A 121 9.24 -13.27 -31.98
CA LEU A 121 10.05 -12.84 -33.13
C LEU A 121 9.80 -13.86 -34.25
N PRO A 122 9.11 -13.48 -35.35
CA PRO A 122 9.24 -14.17 -36.63
C PRO A 122 10.57 -13.84 -37.32
#